data_AF-A0A451AJX4-F1
#
_entry.id   AF-A0A451AJX4-F1
#
_cell.length_a   1.000
_cell.length_b   1.000
_cell.length_c   1.000
_cell.angle_alpha   90.00
_cell.angle_beta   90.00
_cell.angle_gamma   90.00
#
_symmetry.space_group_name_H-M   'P 1'
#
loop_
_entity.id
_entity.type
_entity.pdbx_description
1 polymer ?
#
loop_
_entity_poly.entity_id
_entity_poly.type
_entity_poly.pdbx_seq_one_letter_code
_entity_poly.pdbx_strand_id
1 'polypeptide(L)'
;KMMSQFAQDIHRKALQEGIRQGVQQGRQEGRQEGRQKGMLEGEAKLLLRILPRRFGPLPKEISDRVQGADPNTIEIWADRVLEAKSLDDVFSE
;
A
#
# COMPACT_ATOMS: atom_id res chain seq x y z
N LYS A 1 41.67 -24.49 20.25
CA LYS A 1 41.54 -23.35 21.19
C LYS A 1 40.06 -23.12 21.42
N MET A 2 39.56 -23.35 22.64
CA MET A 2 38.17 -23.09 23.01
C MET A 2 38.00 -21.59 23.24
N MET A 3 36.90 -20.99 22.76
CA MET A 3 36.60 -19.57 23.03
C MET A 3 36.38 -19.37 24.53
N SER A 4 36.85 -18.24 25.08
CA SER A 4 36.60 -17.89 26.48
C SER A 4 35.10 -17.70 26.73
N GLN A 5 34.67 -17.92 27.97
CA GLN A 5 33.28 -17.69 28.39
C GLN A 5 32.80 -16.27 28.01
N PHE A 6 33.68 -15.28 28.20
CA PHE A 6 33.42 -13.90 27.80
C PHE A 6 33.11 -13.77 26.29
N ALA A 7 33.87 -14.43 25.43
CA ALA A 7 33.64 -14.39 23.98
C ALA A 7 32.32 -15.07 23.59
N GLN A 8 31.96 -16.17 24.28
CA GLN A 8 30.69 -16.86 24.07
C GLN A 8 29.49 -15.99 24.48
N ASP A 9 29.59 -15.30 25.62
CA ASP A 9 28.54 -14.41 26.14
C ASP A 9 28.31 -13.21 25.21
N ILE A 10 29.39 -12.60 24.73
CA ILE A 10 29.31 -11.50 23.74
C ILE A 10 28.67 -12.00 22.45
N HIS A 11 29.08 -13.16 21.93
CA HIS A 11 28.50 -13.71 20.71
C HIS A 11 27.00 -13.99 20.87
N ARG A 12 26.60 -14.59 21.99
CA ARG A 12 25.19 -14.87 22.30
C ARG A 12 24.37 -13.60 22.41
N LYS A 13 24.90 -12.57 23.09
CA LYS A 13 24.23 -11.28 23.25
C LYS A 13 24.08 -10.57 21.90
N ALA A 14 25.14 -10.52 21.10
CA ALA A 14 25.11 -9.92 19.76
C ALA A 14 24.09 -10.63 18.86
N LEU A 15 24.03 -11.97 18.88
CA LEU A 15 23.05 -12.74 18.12
C LEU A 15 21.61 -12.43 18.57
N GLN A 16 21.37 -12.38 19.89
CA GLN A 16 20.04 -12.04 20.43
C GLN A 16 19.62 -10.62 20.06
N GLU A 17 20.54 -9.66 20.14
CA GLU A 17 20.29 -8.27 19.74
C GLU A 17 20.01 -8.17 18.25
N GLY A 18 20.80 -8.84 17.41
CA GLY A 18 20.59 -8.89 15.96
C GLY A 18 19.23 -9.48 15.58
N ILE A 19 18.84 -10.60 16.20
CA ILE A 19 17.50 -11.20 15.98
C ILE A 19 16.39 -10.23 16.41
N ARG A 20 16.53 -9.60 17.58
CA ARG A 20 15.53 -8.64 18.07
C ARG A 20 15.41 -7.44 17.14
N GLN A 21 16.52 -6.88 16.68
CA GLN A 21 16.53 -5.76 15.74
C GLN A 21 15.91 -6.17 14.40
N GLY A 22 16.30 -7.32 13.84
CA GLY A 22 15.73 -7.82 12.58
C GLY A 22 14.21 -8.04 12.67
N VAL A 23 13.72 -8.62 13.76
CA VAL A 23 12.27 -8.79 13.98
C VAL A 23 11.55 -7.45 14.13
N GLN A 24 12.15 -6.49 14.84
CA GLN A 24 11.55 -5.16 14.99
C GLN A 24 11.50 -4.41 13.66
N GLN A 25 12.58 -4.44 12.89
CA GLN A 25 12.66 -3.80 11.57
C GLN A 25 11.66 -4.43 10.61
N GLY A 26 11.64 -5.76 10.46
CA GLY A 26 10.68 -6.44 9.58
C GLY A 26 9.21 -6.19 9.97
N ARG A 27 8.91 -6.07 11.27
CA ARG A 27 7.57 -5.66 11.74
C ARG A 27 7.24 -4.21 11.44
N GLN A 28 8.21 -3.31 11.39
CA GLN A 28 7.98 -1.91 11.02
C GLN A 28 7.74 -1.79 9.52
N GLU A 29 8.62 -2.39 8.71
CA GLU A 29 8.52 -2.42 7.24
C GLU A 29 7.18 -3.04 6.80
N GLY A 30 6.85 -4.25 7.27
CA GLY A 30 5.58 -4.90 6.91
C GLY A 30 4.33 -4.12 7.34
N ARG A 31 4.39 -3.37 8.46
CA ARG A 31 3.27 -2.48 8.86
C ARG A 31 3.18 -1.23 8.01
N GLN A 32 4.29 -0.74 7.47
CA GLN A 32 4.29 0.41 6.57
C GLN A 32 3.75 -0.01 5.20
N GLU A 33 4.29 -1.08 4.62
CA GLU A 33 3.83 -1.64 3.35
C GLU A 33 2.34 -2.02 3.41
N GLY A 34 1.92 -2.72 4.47
CA GLY A 34 0.52 -3.10 4.65
C GLY A 34 -0.42 -1.89 4.77
N ARG A 35 0.01 -0.81 5.43
CA ARG A 35 -0.78 0.43 5.51
C ARG A 35 -0.89 1.12 4.16
N GLN A 36 0.21 1.24 3.43
CA GLN A 36 0.23 1.87 2.10
C GLN A 36 -0.64 1.09 1.11
N LYS A 37 -0.47 -0.24 1.06
CA LYS A 37 -1.28 -1.12 0.21
C LYS A 37 -2.77 -1.06 0.58
N GLY A 38 -3.09 -1.12 1.88
CA GLY A 38 -4.47 -1.05 2.34
C GLY A 38 -5.15 0.29 2.06
N MET A 39 -4.40 1.39 2.11
CA MET A 39 -4.90 2.73 1.74
C MET A 39 -5.25 2.79 0.25
N LEU A 40 -4.31 2.37 -0.62
CA LEU A 40 -4.49 2.33 -2.07
C LEU A 40 -5.68 1.45 -2.48
N GLU A 41 -5.75 0.22 -1.94
CA GLU A 41 -6.88 -0.68 -2.20
C GLU A 41 -8.22 -0.10 -1.72
N GLY A 42 -8.19 0.64 -0.60
CA GLY A 42 -9.36 1.31 -0.04
C GLY A 42 -9.88 2.42 -0.94
N GLU A 43 -8.99 3.29 -1.42
CA GLU A 43 -9.32 4.40 -2.33
C GLU A 43 -9.83 3.89 -3.67
N ALA A 44 -9.14 2.93 -4.29
CA ALA A 44 -9.58 2.30 -5.53
C ALA A 44 -10.98 1.70 -5.38
N LYS A 45 -11.22 0.96 -4.28
CA LYS A 45 -12.52 0.35 -3.99
C LYS A 45 -13.61 1.38 -3.77
N LEU A 46 -13.30 2.51 -3.14
CA LEU A 46 -14.26 3.61 -2.96
C LEU A 46 -14.61 4.24 -4.31
N LEU A 47 -13.62 4.53 -5.14
CA LEU A 47 -13.82 5.11 -6.47
C LEU A 47 -14.67 4.18 -7.35
N LEU A 48 -14.37 2.88 -7.37
CA LEU A 48 -15.16 1.84 -8.07
C LEU A 48 -16.60 1.71 -7.55
N ARG A 49 -16.90 2.16 -6.32
CA ARG A 49 -18.28 2.21 -5.80
C ARG A 49 -19.01 3.48 -6.21
N ILE A 50 -18.30 4.58 -6.42
CA ILE A 50 -18.87 5.89 -6.76
C ILE A 50 -19.14 5.99 -8.27
N LEU A 51 -18.16 5.62 -9.10
CA LEU A 51 -18.24 5.68 -10.56
C LEU A 51 -19.55 5.09 -11.13
N PRO A 52 -19.97 3.86 -10.77
CA PRO A 52 -21.19 3.30 -11.34
C PRO A 52 -22.49 3.94 -10.85
N ARG A 53 -22.46 4.59 -9.68
CA ARG A 53 -23.63 5.37 -9.18
C ARG A 53 -23.82 6.67 -9.95
N ARG A 54 -22.72 7.22 -10.45
CA ARG A 54 -22.63 8.49 -11.16
C ARG A 54 -22.91 8.33 -12.66
N PHE A 55 -22.32 7.30 -13.26
CA PHE A 55 -22.24 7.15 -14.71
C PHE A 55 -22.88 5.85 -15.25
N GLY A 56 -23.45 5.02 -14.37
CA GLY A 56 -24.01 3.72 -14.75
C GLY A 56 -22.96 2.60 -14.81
N PRO A 57 -23.30 1.41 -15.31
CA PRO A 57 -22.42 0.25 -15.31
C PRO A 57 -21.02 0.56 -15.87
N LEU A 58 -20.00 0.18 -15.12
CA LEU A 58 -18.61 0.48 -15.45
C LEU A 58 -18.05 -0.61 -16.38
N PRO A 59 -17.45 -0.26 -17.53
CA PRO A 59 -16.71 -1.22 -18.35
C PRO A 59 -15.59 -1.88 -17.55
N LYS A 60 -15.23 -3.12 -17.93
CA LYS A 60 -14.18 -3.87 -17.23
C LYS A 60 -12.83 -3.15 -17.32
N GLU A 61 -12.56 -2.53 -18.46
CA GLU A 61 -11.33 -1.80 -18.76
C GLU A 61 -11.11 -0.63 -17.78
N ILE A 62 -12.17 0.08 -17.43
CA ILE A 62 -12.11 1.17 -16.45
C ILE A 62 -11.89 0.60 -15.04
N SER A 63 -12.51 -0.53 -14.73
CA SER A 63 -12.31 -1.19 -13.43
C SER A 63 -10.84 -1.63 -13.25
N ASP A 64 -10.27 -2.24 -14.29
CA ASP A 64 -8.87 -2.67 -14.30
C ASP A 64 -7.93 -1.46 -14.22
N ARG A 65 -8.24 -0.36 -14.94
CA ARG A 65 -7.48 0.90 -14.89
C ARG A 65 -7.44 1.49 -13.48
N VAL A 66 -8.56 1.49 -12.76
CA VAL A 66 -8.61 1.99 -11.37
C VAL A 66 -7.82 1.11 -10.42
N GLN A 67 -7.85 -0.20 -10.59
CA GLN A 67 -7.10 -1.14 -9.73
C GLN A 67 -5.59 -1.10 -9.97
N GLY A 68 -5.15 -0.73 -11.19
CA GLY A 68 -3.74 -0.64 -11.56
C GLY A 68 -3.12 0.75 -11.41
N ALA A 69 -3.89 1.76 -11.00
CA ALA A 69 -3.39 3.12 -10.86
C ALA A 69 -2.57 3.32 -9.59
N ASP A 70 -1.62 4.26 -9.63
CA ASP A 70 -0.89 4.70 -8.45
C ASP A 70 -1.77 5.59 -7.54
N PRO A 71 -1.40 5.79 -6.26
CA PRO A 71 -2.22 6.53 -5.30
C PRO A 71 -2.59 7.96 -5.77
N ASN A 72 -1.62 8.72 -6.29
CA ASN A 72 -1.84 10.11 -6.68
C ASN A 72 -2.86 10.21 -7.82
N THR A 73 -2.78 9.27 -8.77
CA THR A 73 -3.73 9.17 -9.87
C THR A 73 -5.15 8.89 -9.37
N ILE A 74 -5.31 8.02 -8.36
CA ILE A 74 -6.62 7.73 -7.78
C ILE A 74 -7.18 8.93 -7.01
N GLU A 75 -6.35 9.66 -6.27
CA GLU A 75 -6.76 10.90 -5.60
C GLU A 75 -7.27 11.93 -6.61
N ILE A 76 -6.56 12.16 -7.71
CA ILE A 76 -6.98 13.07 -8.79
C ILE A 76 -8.34 12.65 -9.37
N TRP A 77 -8.53 11.36 -9.63
CA TRP A 77 -9.81 10.86 -10.12
C TRP A 77 -10.92 10.98 -9.08
N ALA A 78 -10.62 10.81 -7.80
CA ALA A 78 -11.57 10.98 -6.71
C ALA A 78 -12.05 12.43 -6.58
N ASP A 79 -11.17 13.41 -6.78
CA ASP A 79 -11.57 14.82 -6.82
C ASP A 79 -12.43 15.11 -8.06
N ARG A 80 -11.97 14.67 -9.24
CA ARG A 80 -12.69 14.89 -10.51
C ARG A 80 -14.04 14.21 -10.55
N VAL A 81 -14.21 13.05 -9.89
CA VAL A 81 -15.47 12.31 -9.88
C VAL A 81 -16.62 13.13 -9.31
N LEU A 82 -16.35 14.19 -8.53
CA LEU A 82 -17.38 15.03 -7.93
C LEU A 82 -18.01 16.00 -8.95
N GLU A 83 -17.24 16.45 -9.94
CA GLU A 83 -17.65 17.54 -10.85
C GLU A 83 -17.75 17.11 -12.33
N ALA A 84 -17.09 16.02 -12.70
CA ALA A 84 -17.07 15.48 -14.07
C ALA A 84 -18.48 15.27 -14.65
N LYS A 85 -18.65 15.38 -15.98
CA LYS A 85 -19.94 15.09 -16.64
C LYS A 85 -19.95 13.70 -17.29
N SER A 86 -18.78 13.11 -17.47
CA SER A 86 -18.59 11.78 -18.06
C SER A 86 -17.43 11.03 -17.40
N LEU A 87 -17.29 9.73 -17.70
CA LEU A 87 -16.10 8.97 -17.32
C LEU A 87 -14.84 9.54 -17.97
N ASP A 88 -14.92 10.00 -19.22
CA ASP A 88 -13.77 10.58 -19.93
C ASP A 88 -13.24 11.84 -19.22
N ASP A 89 -14.13 12.67 -18.67
CA ASP A 89 -13.73 13.85 -17.88
C ASP A 89 -12.95 13.45 -16.61
N VAL A 90 -13.36 12.37 -15.93
CA VAL A 90 -12.68 11.86 -14.73
C VAL A 90 -11.26 11.44 -15.07
N PHE A 91 -11.12 10.69 -16.17
CA PHE A 91 -9.89 10.01 -16.54
C PHE A 91 -9.01 10.77 -17.54
N SER A 92 -9.34 12.04 -17.82
CA SER A 92 -8.51 12.97 -18.58
C SER A 92 -7.11 13.11 -17.97
N GLU A 93 -6.12 13.56 -18.73
CA GLU A 93 -4.80 13.91 -18.17
C GLU A 93 -4.81 15.30 -17.56
#